data_AF-A0A1J4U0Q7-F1
#
_entry.id   AF-A0A1J4U0Q7-F1
#
_cell.length_a   1.000
_cell.length_b   1.000
_cell.length_c   1.000
_cell.angle_alpha   90.00
_cell.angle_beta   90.00
_cell.angle_gamma   90.00
#
_symmetry.space_group_name_H-M   'P 1'
#
loop_
_entity.id
_entity.type
_entity.pdbx_description
1 polymer ?
#
loop_
_entity_poly.entity_id
_entity_poly.type
_entity_poly.pdbx_seq_one_letter_code
_entity_poly.pdbx_strand_id
1 'polypeptide(L)'
;MDELNSETITSFCHSWKIKEFSFFGSYLRDDFTPQSDVDILIDLPQNHGLGLFEFVRMKEELEKMLGRKVDLLTKSSVLKSKNSIRRDEILKSHKVIYES
;
A
#
# COMPACT_ATOMS: atom_id res chain seq x y z
N MET A 1 -15.16 -10.63 -10.56
CA MET A 1 -14.49 -9.33 -10.69
C MET A 1 -14.01 -9.02 -9.30
N ASP A 2 -12.71 -9.14 -9.14
CA ASP A 2 -12.07 -9.98 -8.14
C ASP A 2 -12.30 -9.54 -6.69
N GLU A 3 -12.86 -10.45 -5.89
CA GLU A 3 -12.67 -10.45 -4.44
C GLU A 3 -11.17 -10.45 -4.22
N LEU A 4 -10.64 -9.31 -3.83
CA LEU A 4 -9.31 -9.18 -3.27
C LEU A 4 -9.26 -10.10 -2.05
N ASN A 5 -8.85 -11.36 -2.25
CA ASN A 5 -8.96 -12.39 -1.24
C ASN A 5 -8.21 -11.91 0.01
N SER A 6 -8.96 -11.57 1.05
CA SER A 6 -8.41 -11.02 2.30
C SER A 6 -7.33 -11.93 2.87
N GLU A 7 -7.45 -13.24 2.64
CA GLU A 7 -6.46 -14.25 2.99
C GLU A 7 -5.10 -14.07 2.28
N THR A 8 -5.11 -13.71 0.99
CA THR A 8 -3.88 -13.48 0.22
C THR A 8 -3.16 -12.23 0.71
N ILE A 9 -3.91 -11.14 0.96
CA ILE A 9 -3.36 -9.90 1.53
C ILE A 9 -2.81 -10.16 2.92
N THR A 10 -3.55 -10.90 3.74
CA THR A 10 -3.14 -11.27 5.10
C THR A 10 -1.83 -12.07 5.06
N SER A 11 -1.76 -13.10 4.21
CA SER A 11 -0.56 -13.92 4.05
C SER A 11 0.65 -13.12 3.56
N PHE A 12 0.42 -12.18 2.64
CA PHE A 12 1.43 -11.23 2.18
C PHE A 12 1.92 -10.33 3.33
N CYS A 13 0.99 -9.74 4.08
CA CYS A 13 1.32 -8.87 5.21
C CYS A 13 2.09 -9.60 6.31
N HIS A 14 1.73 -10.86 6.60
CA HIS A 14 2.49 -11.68 7.53
C HIS A 14 3.91 -11.98 7.04
N SER A 15 4.05 -12.36 5.76
CA SER A 15 5.36 -12.69 5.16
C SER A 15 6.32 -11.49 5.21
N TRP A 16 5.77 -10.31 4.93
CA TRP A 16 6.48 -9.04 4.93
C TRP A 16 6.46 -8.32 6.29
N LYS A 17 5.92 -8.93 7.35
CA LYS A 17 5.81 -8.33 8.71
C LYS A 17 5.28 -6.89 8.68
N ILE A 18 4.27 -6.67 7.84
CA ILE A 18 3.57 -5.40 7.70
C ILE A 18 2.66 -5.23 8.91
N LYS A 19 2.72 -4.07 9.54
CA LYS A 19 1.86 -3.72 10.68
C LYS A 19 0.47 -3.29 10.25
N GLU A 20 0.41 -2.51 9.19
CA GLU A 20 -0.81 -1.92 8.67
C GLU A 20 -0.73 -1.92 7.15
N PHE A 21 -1.78 -2.39 6.49
CA PHE A 21 -1.92 -2.34 5.04
C PHE A 21 -3.22 -1.63 4.70
N SER A 22 -3.10 -0.58 3.90
CA SER A 22 -4.19 0.32 3.60
C SER A 22 -4.19 0.70 2.12
N PHE A 23 -5.37 0.84 1.53
CA PHE A 23 -5.50 1.50 0.23
C PHE A 23 -5.74 2.99 0.45
N PHE A 24 -5.18 3.85 -0.40
CA PHE A 24 -5.44 5.29 -0.35
C PHE A 24 -5.75 5.82 -1.75
N GLY A 25 -6.03 7.12 -1.88
CA GLY A 25 -6.05 7.76 -3.19
C GLY A 25 -7.22 7.36 -4.09
N SER A 26 -6.95 7.26 -5.40
CA SER A 26 -7.96 7.28 -6.45
C SER A 26 -8.91 6.08 -6.47
N TYR A 27 -8.55 4.97 -5.80
CA TYR A 27 -9.42 3.82 -5.59
C TYR A 27 -10.70 4.16 -4.80
N LEU A 28 -10.69 5.26 -4.05
CA LEU A 28 -11.82 5.73 -3.25
C LEU A 28 -12.66 6.81 -3.95
N ARG A 29 -12.28 7.24 -5.16
CA ARG A 29 -13.00 8.24 -5.95
C ARG A 29 -13.74 7.56 -7.10
N ASP A 30 -14.94 8.06 -7.42
CA ASP A 30 -15.80 7.51 -8.47
C ASP A 30 -15.20 7.57 -9.90
N ASP A 31 -14.13 8.34 -10.11
CA ASP A 31 -13.35 8.41 -11.35
C ASP A 31 -12.28 7.31 -11.49
N PHE A 32 -12.33 6.25 -10.67
CA PHE A 32 -11.39 5.14 -10.78
C PHE A 32 -11.55 4.42 -12.12
N THR A 33 -10.60 4.65 -13.03
CA THR A 33 -10.58 3.96 -14.32
C THR A 33 -9.95 2.57 -14.16
N PRO A 34 -10.33 1.58 -14.98
CA PRO A 34 -9.70 0.26 -14.97
C PRO A 34 -8.20 0.26 -15.33
N GLN A 35 -7.65 1.40 -15.79
CA GLN A 35 -6.23 1.59 -16.10
C GLN A 35 -5.45 2.33 -15.00
N SER A 36 -6.13 2.77 -13.95
CA SER A 36 -5.50 3.48 -12.84
C SER A 36 -4.61 2.54 -12.01
N ASP A 37 -3.47 3.07 -11.58
CA ASP A 37 -2.58 2.40 -10.64
C ASP A 37 -3.29 2.21 -9.28
N VAL A 38 -2.91 1.17 -8.54
CA VAL A 38 -3.44 0.90 -7.19
C VAL A 38 -2.53 1.53 -6.14
N ASP A 39 -3.05 2.54 -5.46
CA ASP A 39 -2.36 3.29 -4.40
C ASP A 39 -2.40 2.53 -3.05
N ILE A 40 -1.25 2.07 -2.56
CA ILE A 40 -1.13 1.21 -1.37
C ILE A 40 -0.19 1.83 -0.33
N LEU A 41 -0.70 2.05 0.88
CA LEU A 41 0.05 2.53 2.02
C LEU A 41 0.30 1.38 3.00
N ILE A 42 1.57 1.14 3.31
CA ILE A 42 1.95 0.16 4.32
C ILE A 42 2.66 0.82 5.50
N ASP A 43 2.45 0.28 6.70
CA ASP A 43 3.26 0.59 7.87
C ASP A 43 4.16 -0.59 8.24
N LEU A 44 5.39 -0.27 8.59
CA LEU A 44 6.44 -1.24 8.91
C LEU A 44 7.02 -0.93 10.30
N PRO A 45 7.45 -1.94 11.06
CA PRO A 45 8.14 -1.70 12.32
C PRO A 45 9.41 -0.86 12.10
N GLN A 46 9.78 -0.01 13.08
CA GLN A 46 10.95 0.87 12.98
C GLN A 46 12.26 0.13 12.64
N ASN A 47 12.39 -1.14 13.08
CA ASN A 47 13.55 -1.99 12.81
C ASN A 47 13.25 -3.06 11.74
N HIS A 48 12.34 -2.81 10.81
CA HIS A 48 12.04 -3.76 9.75
C HIS A 48 13.27 -4.04 8.86
N GLY A 49 14.14 -3.05 8.68
CA GLY A 49 15.35 -3.19 7.86
C GLY A 49 15.06 -3.27 6.36
N LEU A 50 13.92 -2.75 5.89
CA LEU A 50 13.54 -2.83 4.48
C LEU A 50 14.56 -2.11 3.60
N GLY A 51 15.32 -2.88 2.81
CA GLY A 51 16.18 -2.35 1.76
C GLY A 51 15.40 -1.91 0.52
N LEU A 52 16.09 -1.22 -0.40
CA LEU A 52 15.53 -0.83 -1.69
C LEU A 52 15.14 -2.06 -2.53
N PHE A 53 15.95 -3.12 -2.50
CA PHE A 53 15.68 -4.35 -3.24
C PHE A 53 14.43 -5.06 -2.73
N GLU A 54 14.30 -5.20 -1.41
CA GLU A 54 13.09 -5.75 -0.79
C GLU A 54 11.85 -4.93 -1.11
N PHE A 55 11.96 -3.59 -1.08
CA PHE A 55 10.85 -2.71 -1.44
C PHE A 55 10.41 -2.89 -2.89
N VAL A 56 11.34 -2.98 -3.84
CA VAL A 56 11.03 -3.24 -5.25
C VAL A 56 10.38 -4.62 -5.41
N ARG A 57 10.93 -5.65 -4.76
CA ARG A 57 10.35 -7.00 -4.79
C ARG A 57 8.92 -7.02 -4.26
N MET A 58 8.69 -6.37 -3.12
CA MET A 58 7.38 -6.25 -2.49
C MET A 58 6.36 -5.59 -3.43
N LYS A 59 6.78 -4.51 -4.12
CA LYS A 59 5.95 -3.87 -5.14
C LYS A 59 5.65 -4.82 -6.31
N GLU A 60 6.65 -5.48 -6.88
CA GLU A 60 6.43 -6.40 -8.01
C GLU A 60 5.51 -7.58 -7.64
N GLU A 61 5.59 -8.09 -6.40
CA GLU A 61 4.67 -9.11 -5.91
C GLU A 61 3.24 -8.58 -5.83
N LEU A 62 3.03 -7.37 -5.30
CA LEU A 62 1.72 -6.74 -5.27
C LEU A 62 1.16 -6.51 -6.68
N GLU A 63 1.99 -6.04 -7.62
CA GLU A 63 1.57 -5.83 -9.01
C GLU A 63 1.13 -7.13 -9.68
N LYS A 64 1.85 -8.23 -9.43
CA LYS A 64 1.49 -9.57 -9.92
C LYS A 64 0.22 -10.09 -9.26
N MET A 65 0.08 -9.90 -7.94
CA MET A 65 -1.10 -10.32 -7.18
C MET A 65 -2.37 -9.58 -7.63
N LEU A 66 -2.25 -8.29 -7.94
CA LEU A 66 -3.37 -7.44 -8.34
C LEU A 66 -3.60 -7.41 -9.85
N GLY A 67 -2.66 -7.92 -10.64
CA GLY A 67 -2.69 -7.88 -12.11
C GLY A 67 -2.65 -6.45 -12.67
N ARG A 68 -2.21 -5.48 -11.87
CA ARG A 68 -2.21 -4.04 -12.19
C ARG A 68 -0.99 -3.39 -11.57
N LYS A 69 -0.63 -2.21 -12.08
CA LYS A 69 0.43 -1.39 -11.49
C LYS A 69 0.05 -0.92 -10.09
N VAL A 70 1.05 -0.82 -9.23
CA VAL A 70 0.89 -0.49 -7.81
C VAL A 70 1.80 0.68 -7.45
N ASP A 71 1.22 1.74 -6.87
CA ASP A 71 1.98 2.77 -6.18
C ASP A 71 2.09 2.42 -4.70
N LEU A 72 3.19 1.76 -4.34
CA LEU A 72 3.47 1.37 -2.96
C LEU A 72 4.15 2.53 -2.23
N LEU A 73 3.60 2.96 -1.11
CA LEU A 73 4.19 3.94 -0.20
C LEU A 73 4.30 3.37 1.21
N THR A 74 5.31 3.84 1.97
CA THR A 74 5.41 3.54 3.40
C THR A 74 4.90 4.73 4.21
N LYS A 75 4.24 4.47 5.34
CA LYS A 75 3.79 5.51 6.29
C LYS A 75 4.95 6.41 6.69
N SER A 76 6.13 5.81 6.89
CA SER A 76 7.38 6.53 7.16
C SER A 76 7.82 7.46 6.03
N SER A 77 7.72 7.07 4.76
CA SER A 77 8.08 7.94 3.63
C SER A 77 7.07 9.07 3.45
N VAL A 78 5.79 8.79 3.66
CA VAL A 78 4.70 9.79 3.62
C VAL A 78 4.87 10.83 4.73
N LEU A 79 5.18 10.41 5.95
CA LEU A 79 5.42 11.32 7.08
C LEU A 79 6.65 12.22 6.88
N LYS A 80 7.69 11.73 6.18
CA LYS A 80 8.90 12.49 5.82
C LYS A 80 8.71 13.39 4.60
N SER A 81 7.60 13.25 3.87
CA SER A 81 7.34 14.05 2.67
C SER A 81 7.23 15.53 3.00
N LYS A 82 7.86 16.38 2.19
CA LYS A 82 7.77 17.85 2.30
C LYS A 82 6.42 18.39 1.84
N ASN A 83 5.64 17.60 1.10
CA ASN A 83 4.32 17.99 0.62
C ASN A 83 3.27 17.64 1.69
N SER A 84 2.99 18.61 2.56
CA SER A 84 2.01 18.47 3.64
C SER A 84 0.60 18.18 3.11
N ILE A 85 0.18 18.83 2.02
CA ILE A 85 -1.15 18.63 1.43
C ILE A 85 -1.33 17.17 1.01
N ARG A 86 -0.38 16.61 0.24
CA ARG A 86 -0.44 15.22 -0.21
C ARG A 86 -0.36 14.25 0.97
N ARG A 87 0.50 14.52 1.95
CA ARG A 87 0.62 13.70 3.16
C ARG A 87 -0.71 13.64 3.91
N ASP A 88 -1.30 14.80 4.18
CA ASP A 88 -2.57 14.90 4.91
C ASP A 88 -3.73 14.25 4.15
N GLU A 89 -3.79 14.40 2.82
CA GLU A 89 -4.76 13.69 1.96
C GLU A 89 -4.63 12.16 2.11
N ILE A 90 -3.41 11.62 2.01
CA ILE A 90 -3.15 10.17 2.15
C ILE A 90 -3.58 9.69 3.54
N LEU A 91 -3.13 10.38 4.59
CA LEU A 91 -3.42 9.99 5.98
C LEU A 91 -4.89 10.16 6.37
N LYS A 92 -5.66 11.03 5.71
CA LYS A 92 -7.10 11.17 5.96
C LYS A 92 -7.96 10.22 5.14
N SER A 93 -7.55 9.92 3.91
CA SER A 93 -8.34 9.11 2.98
C SER A 93 -8.01 7.62 3.02
N HIS A 94 -6.89 7.20 3.59
CA HIS A 94 -6.55 5.78 3.60
C HIS A 94 -7.61 4.91 4.31
N LYS A 95 -7.85 3.74 3.74
CA LYS A 95 -8.72 2.70 4.28
C LYS A 95 -7.88 1.48 4.63
N VAL A 96 -7.81 1.18 5.93
CA VAL A 96 -7.12 -0.01 6.45
C VAL A 96 -7.86 -1.27 6.03
N ILE A 97 -7.12 -2.22 5.48
CA ILE A 97 -7.61 -3.56 5.09
C ILE A 97 -7.05 -4.62 6.02
N TYR A 98 -5.85 -4.42 6.54
CA TYR A 98 -5.20 -5.33 7.47
C TYR A 98 -4.41 -4.55 8.51
N GLU A 99 -4.46 -5.03 9.76
CA GLU A 99 -3.71 -4.52 10.91
C GLU A 99 -3.30 -5.72 11.79
N SER A 100 -2.07 -5.72 12.32
CA SER A 100 -1.50 -6.81 13.14
C SER A 100 -1.03 -6.37 14.52
#